data_AF-A0AA43ZA54-F1
#
_entry.id   AF-A0AA43ZA54-F1
#
_cell.length_a   1.000
_cell.length_b   1.000
_cell.length_c   1.000
_cell.angle_alpha   90.00
_cell.angle_beta   90.00
_cell.angle_gamma   90.00
#
_symmetry.space_group_name_H-M   'P 1'
#
loop_
_entity.id
_entity.type
_entity.pdbx_description
1 polymer ?
#
loop_
_entity_poly.entity_id
_entity_poly.type
_entity_poly.pdbx_seq_one_letter_code
_entity_poly.pdbx_strand_id
1 'polypeptide(L)'
;MDATNRDRKKTWKLQQRKLAQDAFPISDSLLESMFKAVDAKVEAMGCDHTLRFTESWISENTQPKTNVLSWLREHGGFCDCEVLANAADHWEQNR
;
A
#
# COMPACT_ATOMS: atom_id res chain seq x y z
N MET A 1 29.70 7.57 -17.76
CA MET A 1 28.45 6.83 -17.46
C MET A 1 27.67 6.65 -18.76
N ASP A 2 27.74 5.45 -19.34
CA ASP A 2 27.18 5.14 -20.67
C ASP A 2 25.66 5.24 -20.75
N ALA A 3 25.16 5.80 -21.84
CA ALA A 3 23.73 5.94 -22.13
C ALA A 3 22.98 4.59 -22.04
N THR A 4 23.60 3.52 -22.53
CA THR A 4 23.06 2.15 -22.50
C THR A 4 22.79 1.62 -21.09
N ASN A 5 23.60 1.98 -20.10
CA ASN A 5 23.38 1.58 -18.71
C ASN A 5 22.21 2.36 -18.09
N ARG A 6 22.05 3.63 -18.45
CA ARG A 6 20.91 4.45 -18.03
C ARG A 6 19.60 3.93 -18.61
N ASP A 7 19.57 3.56 -19.88
CA ASP A 7 18.36 3.06 -20.54
C ASP A 7 17.94 1.69 -20.00
N ARG A 8 18.88 0.76 -19.79
CA ARG A 8 18.59 -0.52 -19.14
C ARG A 8 18.05 -0.34 -17.73
N LYS A 9 18.62 0.60 -16.95
CA LYS A 9 18.13 0.93 -15.60
C LYS A 9 16.71 1.51 -15.63
N LYS A 10 16.38 2.36 -16.61
CA LYS A 10 15.03 2.90 -16.78
C LYS A 10 14.01 1.81 -17.11
N THR A 11 14.32 0.94 -18.07
CA THR A 11 13.45 -0.17 -18.46
C THR A 11 13.20 -1.13 -17.29
N TRP A 12 14.25 -1.47 -16.54
CA TRP A 12 14.13 -2.31 -15.35
C TRP A 12 13.21 -1.68 -14.30
N LYS A 13 13.38 -0.39 -13.99
CA LYS A 13 12.50 0.32 -13.03
C LYS A 13 11.04 0.34 -13.49
N LEU A 14 10.80 0.58 -14.77
CA LEU A 14 9.44 0.58 -15.33
C LEU A 14 8.79 -0.80 -15.20
N GLN A 15 9.54 -1.87 -15.48
CA GLN A 15 9.07 -3.24 -15.31
C GLN A 15 8.76 -3.57 -13.85
N GLN A 16 9.62 -3.18 -12.91
CA GLN A 16 9.37 -3.39 -11.47
C GLN A 16 8.12 -2.64 -11.01
N ARG A 17 7.95 -1.37 -11.42
CA ARG A 17 6.75 -0.61 -11.10
C ARG A 17 5.49 -1.28 -11.64
N LYS A 18 5.54 -1.78 -12.89
CA LYS A 18 4.39 -2.48 -13.48
C LYS A 18 4.03 -3.74 -12.69
N LEU A 19 5.02 -4.53 -12.27
CA LEU A 19 4.79 -5.71 -11.44
C LEU A 19 4.19 -5.35 -10.07
N ALA A 20 4.64 -4.26 -9.45
CA ALA A 20 4.07 -3.77 -8.20
C ALA A 20 2.60 -3.33 -8.36
N GLN A 21 2.30 -2.58 -9.42
CA GLN A 21 0.92 -2.16 -9.75
C GLN A 21 0.00 -3.37 -10.00
N ASP A 22 0.50 -4.40 -10.69
CA ASP A 22 -0.26 -5.63 -10.94
C ASP A 22 -0.46 -6.47 -9.67
N ALA A 23 0.35 -6.25 -8.63
CA ALA A 23 0.24 -6.91 -7.34
C ALA A 23 -0.65 -6.17 -6.33
N PHE A 24 -1.12 -4.96 -6.64
CA PHE A 24 -2.03 -4.23 -5.74
C PHE A 24 -3.33 -5.02 -5.51
N PRO A 25 -3.80 -5.12 -4.25
CA PRO A 25 -4.92 -6.01 -3.91
C PRO A 25 -6.28 -5.44 -4.33
N ILE A 26 -6.35 -4.13 -4.56
CA ILE A 26 -7.53 -3.35 -4.97
C ILE A 26 -7.05 -2.17 -5.85
N SER A 27 -7.97 -1.41 -6.44
CA SER A 27 -7.59 -0.28 -7.32
C SER A 27 -6.80 0.80 -6.59
N ASP A 28 -6.01 1.56 -7.35
CA ASP A 28 -5.22 2.70 -6.86
C ASP A 28 -6.09 3.72 -6.08
N SER A 29 -7.27 4.05 -6.60
CA SER A 29 -8.22 4.95 -5.94
C SER A 29 -8.76 4.40 -4.61
N LEU A 30 -8.90 3.08 -4.49
CA LEU A 30 -9.37 2.43 -3.27
C LEU A 30 -8.25 2.34 -2.24
N LEU A 31 -7.00 2.05 -2.65
CA LEU A 31 -5.84 2.14 -1.78
C LEU A 31 -5.66 3.55 -1.22
N GLU A 32 -5.74 4.57 -2.08
CA GLU A 32 -5.66 5.97 -1.65
C GLU A 32 -6.75 6.32 -0.62
N SER A 33 -8.00 5.90 -0.88
CA SER A 33 -9.11 6.11 0.05
C SER A 33 -8.90 5.40 1.38
N MET A 34 -8.39 4.16 1.36
CA MET A 34 -8.07 3.39 2.56
C MET A 34 -6.99 4.10 3.39
N PHE A 35 -5.86 4.46 2.78
CA PHE A 35 -4.77 5.09 3.51
C PHE A 35 -5.20 6.44 4.11
N LYS A 36 -5.93 7.28 3.38
CA LYS A 36 -6.47 8.54 3.92
C LYS A 36 -7.43 8.31 5.09
N ALA A 37 -8.28 7.29 5.03
CA ALA A 37 -9.21 6.98 6.10
C ALA A 37 -8.49 6.44 7.35
N VAL A 38 -7.51 5.55 7.17
CA VAL A 38 -6.70 5.00 8.26
C VAL A 38 -5.86 6.10 8.91
N ASP A 39 -5.22 6.96 8.12
CA ASP A 39 -4.42 8.10 8.59
C ASP A 39 -5.24 9.03 9.48
N ALA A 40 -6.39 9.50 9.02
CA ALA A 40 -7.28 10.36 9.81
C ALA A 40 -7.73 9.71 11.13
N LYS A 41 -7.91 8.37 11.16
CA LYS A 41 -8.31 7.64 12.37
C LYS A 41 -7.12 7.47 13.33
N VAL A 42 -5.92 7.18 12.81
CA VAL A 42 -4.68 7.07 13.59
C VAL A 42 -4.29 8.43 14.17
N GLU A 43 -4.40 9.52 13.42
CA GLU A 43 -4.16 10.88 13.93
C GLU A 43 -5.11 11.24 15.08
N ALA A 44 -6.40 10.89 14.96
CA ALA A 44 -7.41 11.24 15.94
C ALA A 44 -7.38 10.38 17.22
N MET A 45 -7.07 9.09 17.10
CA MET A 45 -7.24 8.11 18.20
C MET A 45 -5.97 7.35 18.57
N GLY A 46 -4.87 7.59 17.86
CA GLY A 46 -3.64 6.80 17.98
C GLY A 46 -3.77 5.39 17.41
N CYS A 47 -2.61 4.74 17.26
CA CYS A 47 -2.55 3.33 16.93
C CYS A 47 -2.45 2.48 18.20
N ASP A 48 -3.21 1.39 18.26
CA ASP A 48 -3.19 0.41 19.35
C ASP A 48 -2.48 -0.90 18.96
N HIS A 49 -1.63 -0.84 17.93
CA HIS A 49 -0.94 -1.99 17.33
C HIS A 49 -1.86 -3.08 16.75
N THR A 50 -3.11 -2.72 16.42
CA THR A 50 -4.03 -3.58 15.67
C THR A 50 -4.29 -3.01 14.27
N LEU A 51 -5.06 -3.75 13.46
CA LEU A 51 -5.55 -3.34 12.15
C LEU A 51 -7.01 -2.86 12.21
N ARG A 52 -7.49 -2.38 13.37
CA ARG A 52 -8.91 -2.09 13.59
C ARG A 52 -9.49 -1.11 12.56
N PHE A 53 -8.74 -0.07 12.18
CA PHE A 53 -9.22 0.94 11.24
C PHE A 53 -9.15 0.41 9.81
N THR A 54 -8.07 -0.28 9.47
CA THR A 54 -7.90 -0.96 8.19
C THR A 54 -9.02 -1.98 7.94
N GLU A 55 -9.29 -2.86 8.91
CA GLU A 55 -10.35 -3.87 8.80
C GLU A 55 -11.75 -3.27 8.76
N SER A 56 -12.00 -2.18 9.50
CA SER A 56 -13.26 -1.43 9.44
C SER A 56 -13.48 -0.88 8.02
N TRP A 57 -12.47 -0.20 7.46
CA TRP A 57 -12.56 0.37 6.12
C TRP A 57 -12.79 -0.71 5.05
N ILE A 58 -12.08 -1.84 5.13
CA ILE A 58 -12.26 -2.98 4.22
C ILE A 58 -13.71 -3.48 4.27
N SER A 59 -14.27 -3.63 5.48
CA SER A 59 -15.65 -4.09 5.66
C SER A 59 -16.66 -3.10 5.13
N GLU A 60 -16.50 -1.81 5.42
CA GLU A 60 -17.38 -0.72 4.98
C GLU A 60 -17.39 -0.58 3.45
N ASN A 61 -16.26 -0.81 2.80
CA ASN A 61 -16.12 -0.68 1.35
C ASN A 61 -16.28 -2.02 0.60
N THR A 62 -16.66 -3.10 1.31
CA THR A 62 -16.88 -4.45 0.73
C THR A 62 -15.66 -4.96 -0.08
N GLN A 63 -14.45 -4.76 0.44
CA GLN A 63 -13.20 -5.14 -0.22
C GLN A 63 -12.75 -6.55 0.19
N PRO A 64 -11.95 -7.26 -0.64
CA PRO A 64 -11.51 -8.62 -0.35
C PRO A 64 -10.51 -8.67 0.82
N LYS A 65 -11.01 -8.81 2.04
CA LYS A 65 -10.22 -8.76 3.30
C LYS A 65 -8.95 -9.59 3.25
N THR A 66 -9.03 -10.86 2.89
CA THR A 66 -7.86 -11.75 2.87
C THR A 66 -6.76 -11.25 1.94
N ASN A 67 -7.13 -10.78 0.74
CA ASN A 67 -6.16 -10.30 -0.26
C ASN A 67 -5.51 -9.00 0.20
N VAL A 68 -6.32 -8.05 0.69
CA VAL A 68 -5.81 -6.77 1.20
C VAL A 68 -4.87 -7.01 2.38
N LEU A 69 -5.28 -7.80 3.38
CA LEU A 69 -4.46 -8.07 4.55
C LEU A 69 -3.19 -8.86 4.23
N SER A 70 -3.21 -9.78 3.26
CA SER A 70 -1.99 -10.49 2.83
C SER A 70 -0.98 -9.50 2.23
N TRP A 71 -1.44 -8.69 1.28
CA TRP A 71 -0.59 -7.70 0.63
C TRP A 71 -0.02 -6.68 1.62
N LEU A 72 -0.83 -6.21 2.58
CA LEU A 72 -0.35 -5.32 3.64
C LEU A 72 0.78 -5.95 4.46
N ARG A 73 0.62 -7.21 4.89
CA ARG A 73 1.63 -7.93 5.69
C ARG A 73 2.91 -8.20 4.90
N GLU A 74 2.79 -8.54 3.62
CA GLU A 74 3.93 -8.70 2.72
C GLU A 74 4.78 -7.42 2.62
N HIS A 75 4.13 -6.26 2.77
CA HIS A 75 4.77 -4.94 2.78
C HIS A 75 4.92 -4.37 4.20
N GLY A 76 4.91 -5.23 5.23
CA GLY A 76 5.24 -4.85 6.59
C GLY A 76 4.15 -4.12 7.37
N GLY A 77 2.88 -4.15 6.94
CA GLY A 77 1.73 -3.56 7.63
C GLY A 77 1.03 -4.54 8.57
N PHE A 78 1.46 -4.65 9.83
CA PHE A 78 0.83 -5.49 10.85
C PHE A 78 -0.03 -4.71 11.86
N CYS A 79 0.18 -3.39 12.00
CA CYS A 79 -0.74 -2.43 12.63
C CYS A 79 -1.19 -1.33 11.65
N ASP A 80 -2.24 -0.59 11.99
CA ASP A 80 -2.67 0.61 11.23
C ASP A 80 -1.51 1.61 11.04
N CYS A 81 -0.63 1.76 12.03
CA CYS A 81 0.57 2.60 11.94
C CYS A 81 1.56 2.15 10.85
N GLU A 82 1.81 0.85 10.77
CA GLU A 82 2.75 0.24 9.83
C GLU A 82 2.14 0.14 8.44
N VAL A 83 0.81 0.01 8.32
CA VAL A 83 0.10 0.13 7.05
C VAL A 83 0.40 1.48 6.41
N LEU A 84 0.35 2.58 7.18
CA LEU A 84 0.68 3.92 6.70
C LEU A 84 2.17 4.11 6.46
N ALA A 85 3.03 3.60 7.35
CA ALA A 85 4.47 3.81 7.26
C ALA A 85 5.14 2.98 6.15
N ASN A 86 4.67 1.75 5.92
CA ASN A 86 5.34 0.79 5.04
C ASN A 86 4.53 0.51 3.77
N ALA A 87 3.26 0.11 3.91
CA ALA A 87 2.46 -0.30 2.75
C ALA A 87 2.01 0.90 1.90
N ALA A 88 1.66 2.02 2.52
CA ALA A 88 1.34 3.25 1.78
C ALA A 88 2.58 3.84 1.10
N ASP A 89 3.75 3.81 1.74
CA ASP A 89 5.02 4.22 1.11
C ASP A 89 5.37 3.35 -0.10
N HIS A 90 5.25 2.03 0.04
CA HIS A 90 5.43 1.10 -1.09
C HIS A 90 4.47 1.41 -2.24
N TRP A 91 3.20 1.65 -1.95
CA TRP A 91 2.20 2.01 -2.96
C TRP A 91 2.53 3.35 -3.65
N GLU A 92 2.83 4.41 -2.89
CA GLU A 92 3.11 5.75 -3.43
C GLU A 92 4.34 5.75 -4.35
N GLN A 93 5.36 4.94 -4.02
CA GLN A 93 6.55 4.77 -4.87
C GLN A 93 6.27 4.02 -6.18
N ASN A 94 5.15 3.30 -6.26
CA ASN A 94 4.85 2.39 -7.36
C ASN A 94 3.54 2.70 -8.13
N ARG A 95 2.70 3.64 -7.69
CA ARG A 95 1.48 4.04 -8.42
C ARG A 95 1.75 4.74 -9.75
#